data_AF-L0J802-F1
#
_entry.id   AF-L0J802-F1
#
_cell.length_a   1.000
_cell.length_b   1.000
_cell.length_c   1.000
_cell.angle_alpha   90.00
_cell.angle_beta   90.00
_cell.angle_gamma   90.00
#
_symmetry.space_group_name_H-M   'P 1'
#
loop_
_entity.id
_entity.type
_entity.pdbx_description
1 polymer ?
#
loop_
_entity_poly.entity_id
_entity_poly.type
_entity_poly.pdbx_seq_one_letter_code
_entity_poly.pdbx_strand_id
1 'polypeptide(L)'
;MIFEAMTTQGESLILVGHVHSFPRHPEPGTVVDALVQGYEVSPADYAVERLYALVSVDWATKVTSLDADTGHSSTSYLRGFGTPDGVTWYLSPVVLNSATGRFHLNNGRLARGHRDARLPAELVGLGAPDVVPIHDFPV
;
A
#
# COMPACT_ATOMS: atom_id res chain seq x y z
N MET A 1 -15.86 -5.99 13.10
CA MET A 1 -15.87 -6.36 11.67
C MET A 1 -14.41 -6.47 11.25
N ILE A 2 -14.05 -7.50 10.49
CA ILE A 2 -12.67 -7.76 10.03
C ILE A 2 -12.71 -7.84 8.51
N PHE A 3 -11.75 -7.19 7.85
CA PHE A 3 -11.62 -7.27 6.40
C PHE A 3 -10.64 -8.37 6.06
N GLU A 4 -11.13 -9.38 5.35
CA GLU A 4 -10.34 -10.52 4.89
C GLU A 4 -10.24 -10.49 3.38
N ALA A 5 -9.01 -10.57 2.87
CA ALA A 5 -8.73 -10.84 1.48
C ALA A 5 -8.44 -12.33 1.30
N MET A 6 -8.81 -12.87 0.15
CA MET A 6 -8.73 -14.30 -0.12
C MET A 6 -7.75 -14.56 -1.25
N THR A 7 -6.68 -15.31 -1.00
CA THR A 7 -5.71 -15.64 -2.05
C THR A 7 -6.30 -16.60 -3.09
N THR A 8 -5.75 -16.61 -4.30
CA THR A 8 -6.12 -17.58 -5.33
C THR A 8 -5.94 -19.05 -4.91
N GLN A 9 -5.14 -19.31 -3.88
CA GLN A 9 -4.83 -20.63 -3.35
C GLN A 9 -5.74 -21.06 -2.17
N GLY A 10 -6.66 -20.21 -1.71
CA GLY A 10 -7.55 -20.58 -0.60
C GLY A 10 -7.14 -20.06 0.79
N GLU A 11 -6.08 -19.24 0.90
CA GLU A 11 -5.65 -18.65 2.17
C GLU A 11 -6.35 -17.32 2.47
N SER A 12 -6.82 -17.15 3.71
CA SER A 12 -7.33 -15.87 4.19
C SER A 12 -6.20 -15.00 4.73
N LEU A 13 -6.19 -13.73 4.30
CA LEU A 13 -5.29 -12.67 4.72
C LEU A 13 -6.08 -11.58 5.42
N ILE A 14 -5.59 -11.13 6.57
CA ILE A 14 -6.24 -10.10 7.37
C ILE A 14 -5.70 -8.74 6.95
N LEU A 15 -6.60 -7.84 6.55
CA LEU A 15 -6.26 -6.49 6.18
C LEU A 15 -6.26 -5.61 7.43
N VAL A 16 -5.09 -5.15 7.86
CA VAL A 16 -4.97 -4.33 9.08
C VAL A 16 -5.21 -2.85 8.84
N GLY A 17 -5.17 -2.42 7.58
CA GLY A 17 -5.18 -1.01 7.25
C GLY A 17 -4.88 -0.71 5.79
N HIS A 18 -4.76 0.59 5.50
CA HIS A 18 -4.47 1.13 4.18
C HIS A 18 -3.27 2.08 4.22
N VAL A 19 -2.50 2.08 3.14
CA VAL A 19 -1.45 3.07 2.87
C VAL A 19 -1.70 3.66 1.49
N HIS A 20 -1.89 4.97 1.44
CA HIS A 20 -1.86 5.72 0.19
C HIS A 20 -0.50 6.40 0.01
N SER A 21 0.06 6.34 -1.20
CA SER A 21 1.31 7.00 -1.52
C SER A 21 1.26 7.72 -2.86
N PHE A 22 2.01 8.81 -2.94
CA PHE A 22 2.17 9.63 -4.12
C PHE A 22 3.57 10.29 -4.11
N PRO A 23 4.27 10.40 -5.24
CA PRO A 23 3.94 9.83 -6.55
C PRO A 23 4.60 8.46 -6.81
N ARG A 24 5.09 7.80 -5.75
CA ARG A 24 5.93 6.60 -5.80
C ARG A 24 5.54 5.64 -4.68
N HIS A 25 6.13 4.45 -4.66
CA HIS A 25 5.91 3.51 -3.57
C HIS A 25 6.20 4.14 -2.18
N PRO A 26 5.41 3.77 -1.16
CA PRO A 26 5.72 4.16 0.22
C PRO A 26 7.07 3.58 0.65
N GLU A 27 7.76 4.30 1.53
CA GLU A 27 9.02 3.81 2.10
C GLU A 27 8.76 2.59 3.01
N PRO A 28 9.72 1.65 3.13
CA PRO A 28 9.61 0.57 4.12
C PRO A 28 9.41 1.13 5.53
N GLY A 29 8.60 0.45 6.35
CA GLY A 29 8.27 0.94 7.69
C GLY A 29 7.25 2.08 7.73
N THR A 30 6.65 2.47 6.60
CA THR A 30 5.55 3.45 6.57
C THR A 30 4.42 2.99 7.49
N VAL A 31 3.93 3.91 8.31
CA VAL A 31 2.82 3.65 9.23
C VAL A 31 1.56 3.33 8.44
N VAL A 32 0.81 2.33 8.90
CA VAL A 32 -0.47 1.94 8.30
C VAL A 32 -1.61 2.68 9.00
N ASP A 33 -2.51 3.24 8.21
CA ASP A 33 -3.73 3.88 8.71
C ASP A 33 -4.89 2.89 8.70
N ALA A 34 -5.89 3.12 9.55
CA ALA A 34 -7.08 2.26 9.61
C ALA A 34 -7.84 2.28 8.27
N LEU A 35 -8.35 1.13 7.83
CA LEU A 35 -9.13 1.02 6.59
C LEU A 35 -10.37 1.91 6.59
N VAL A 36 -11.06 1.95 7.73
CA VAL A 36 -12.22 2.81 8.00
C VAL A 36 -12.17 3.30 9.44
N GLN A 37 -12.89 4.37 9.75
CA GLN A 37 -12.92 4.92 11.09
C GLN A 37 -13.41 3.88 12.12
N GLY A 38 -12.67 3.73 13.23
CA GLY A 38 -12.98 2.77 14.28
C GLY A 38 -12.65 1.31 13.95
N TYR A 39 -12.02 1.05 12.80
CA TYR A 39 -11.47 -0.26 12.48
C TYR A 39 -10.13 -0.48 13.19
N GLU A 40 -10.05 -1.53 13.97
CA GLU A 40 -8.85 -1.92 14.68
C GLU A 40 -8.71 -3.44 14.64
N VAL A 41 -7.48 -3.90 14.41
CA VAL A 41 -7.13 -5.32 14.43
C VAL A 41 -6.19 -5.54 15.61
N SER A 42 -6.59 -6.43 16.52
CA SER A 42 -5.71 -6.87 17.60
C SER A 42 -4.60 -7.76 17.01
N PRO A 43 -3.32 -7.42 17.22
CA PRO A 43 -2.22 -8.22 16.70
C PRO A 43 -2.13 -9.64 17.30
N ALA A 44 -2.74 -9.86 18.48
CA ALA A 44 -2.71 -11.15 19.16
C ALA A 44 -3.70 -12.16 18.58
N ASP A 45 -4.65 -11.70 17.78
CA ASP A 45 -5.78 -12.51 17.31
C ASP A 45 -5.41 -13.32 16.05
N TYR A 46 -4.31 -12.97 15.39
CA TYR A 46 -3.93 -13.49 14.08
C TYR A 46 -2.43 -13.75 13.98
N ALA A 47 -2.07 -14.77 13.18
CA ALA A 47 -0.68 -15.06 12.87
C ALA A 47 -0.07 -13.95 12.01
N VAL A 48 1.15 -13.53 12.32
CA VAL A 48 1.81 -12.36 11.71
C VAL A 48 1.93 -12.48 10.19
N GLU A 49 2.18 -13.69 9.69
CA GLU A 49 2.28 -14.01 8.27
C GLU A 49 0.98 -13.82 7.48
N ARG A 50 -0.15 -13.64 8.18
CA ARG A 50 -1.47 -13.36 7.59
C ARG A 50 -1.84 -11.88 7.63
N LEU A 51 -1.03 -11.00 8.23
CA LEU A 51 -1.35 -9.58 8.37
C LEU A 51 -0.78 -8.76 7.20
N TYR A 52 -1.67 -8.06 6.50
CA TYR A 52 -1.31 -7.25 5.33
C TYR A 52 -1.98 -5.87 5.38
N ALA A 53 -1.33 -4.88 4.76
CA ALA A 53 -1.95 -3.59 4.44
C ALA A 53 -2.33 -3.57 2.96
N LEU A 54 -3.47 -2.94 2.65
CA LEU A 54 -3.79 -2.55 1.29
C LEU A 54 -2.99 -1.30 0.94
N VAL A 55 -2.26 -1.33 -0.16
CA VAL A 55 -1.45 -0.18 -0.62
C VAL A 55 -2.01 0.33 -1.93
N SER A 56 -2.13 1.66 -2.03
CA SER A 56 -2.43 2.37 -3.27
C SER A 56 -1.32 3.35 -3.58
N VAL A 57 -0.86 3.37 -4.82
CA VAL A 57 0.17 4.30 -5.31
C VAL A 57 -0.41 5.07 -6.48
N ASP A 58 -0.68 6.36 -6.28
CA ASP A 58 -1.04 7.28 -7.36
C ASP A 58 0.25 7.77 -8.03
N TRP A 59 0.43 7.44 -9.31
CA TRP A 59 1.67 7.70 -10.01
C TRP A 59 1.69 9.06 -10.70
N ALA A 60 2.83 9.74 -10.59
CA ALA A 60 3.12 10.93 -11.37
C ALA A 60 4.64 11.11 -11.56
N THR A 61 5.03 11.82 -12.62
CA THR A 61 6.42 12.25 -12.83
C THR A 61 6.69 13.53 -12.05
N LYS A 62 7.66 13.52 -11.15
CA LYS A 62 8.18 14.74 -10.53
C LYS A 62 9.04 15.51 -11.54
N VAL A 63 8.64 16.72 -11.89
CA VAL A 63 9.38 17.63 -12.77
C VAL A 63 9.82 18.84 -11.99
N THR A 64 11.12 19.08 -11.94
CA THR A 64 11.70 20.28 -11.36
C THR A 64 12.15 21.21 -12.48
N SER A 65 11.54 22.39 -12.56
CA SER A 65 11.89 23.43 -13.51
C SER A 65 12.76 24.48 -12.81
N LEU A 66 13.85 24.86 -13.46
CA LEU A 66 14.72 25.96 -13.03
C LEU A 66 14.52 27.13 -13.99
N ASP A 67 14.14 28.28 -13.45
CA ASP A 67 14.18 29.55 -14.15
C ASP A 67 15.64 29.98 -14.27
N ALA A 68 16.14 30.10 -15.50
CA ALA A 68 17.53 30.43 -15.77
C ALA A 68 17.87 31.89 -15.46
N ASP A 69 16.88 32.80 -15.48
CA ASP A 69 17.07 34.23 -15.29
C ASP A 69 17.00 34.60 -13.80
N THR A 70 16.09 33.96 -13.06
CA THR A 70 15.91 34.22 -11.62
C THR A 70 16.61 33.21 -10.72
N GLY A 71 17.05 32.08 -11.26
CA GLY A 71 17.56 30.94 -10.49
C GLY A 71 16.49 30.24 -9.65
N HIS A 72 15.22 30.63 -9.77
CA HIS A 72 14.12 30.07 -8.99
C HIS A 72 13.80 28.65 -9.47
N SER A 73 13.63 27.73 -8.52
CA SER A 73 13.23 26.36 -8.83
C SER A 73 11.78 26.11 -8.41
N SER A 74 11.03 25.41 -9.26
CA SER A 74 9.67 24.97 -8.95
C SER A 74 9.52 23.48 -9.24
N THR A 75 8.73 22.79 -8.43
CA THR A 75 8.42 21.37 -8.62
C THR A 75 6.96 21.21 -8.98
N SER A 76 6.69 20.43 -10.02
CA SER A 76 5.36 20.04 -10.45
C SER A 76 5.29 18.52 -10.63
N TYR A 77 4.10 17.94 -10.57
CA TYR A 77 3.88 16.51 -10.78
C TYR A 77 2.98 16.32 -12.00
N LEU A 78 3.53 15.71 -13.04
CA LEU A 78 2.84 15.51 -14.32
C LEU A 78 2.39 14.06 -14.47
N ARG A 79 1.17 13.86 -14.97
CA ARG A 79 0.65 12.55 -15.36
C ARG A 79 0.91 12.30 -16.85
N GLY A 80 1.10 11.04 -17.23
CA GLY A 80 1.30 10.64 -18.64
C GLY A 80 2.66 11.02 -19.26
N PHE A 81 3.63 11.49 -18.47
CA PHE A 81 4.96 11.92 -18.97
C PHE A 81 5.99 10.77 -19.01
N GLY A 82 5.65 9.65 -19.64
CA GLY A 82 6.53 8.48 -19.75
C GLY A 82 6.70 7.66 -18.46
N THR A 83 6.03 8.04 -17.37
CA THR A 83 5.87 7.22 -16.17
C THR A 83 4.54 6.47 -16.19
N PRO A 84 4.39 5.41 -15.36
CA PRO A 84 3.07 4.87 -15.04
C PRO A 84 2.11 6.01 -14.67
N ASP A 85 0.86 5.89 -15.12
CA ASP A 85 -0.23 6.80 -14.79
C ASP A 85 -1.35 5.99 -14.13
N GLY A 86 -2.16 6.65 -13.32
CA GLY A 86 -3.22 6.05 -12.52
C GLY A 86 -2.74 5.45 -11.20
N VAL A 87 -3.64 4.71 -10.56
CA VAL A 87 -3.42 4.14 -9.22
C VAL A 87 -3.11 2.66 -9.32
N THR A 88 -1.95 2.24 -8.82
CA THR A 88 -1.62 0.83 -8.63
C THR A 88 -2.03 0.39 -7.23
N TRP A 89 -2.59 -0.82 -7.12
CA TRP A 89 -3.00 -1.41 -5.86
C TRP A 89 -2.27 -2.74 -5.62
N TYR A 90 -1.90 -3.01 -4.37
CA TYR A 90 -1.30 -4.29 -3.96
C TYR A 90 -1.45 -4.53 -2.46
N LEU A 91 -1.29 -5.78 -2.01
CA LEU A 91 -1.14 -6.10 -0.59
C LEU A 91 0.34 -6.18 -0.22
N SER A 92 0.70 -5.64 0.94
CA SER A 92 2.05 -5.71 1.50
C SER A 92 2.01 -6.23 2.94
N PRO A 93 2.91 -7.14 3.34
CA PRO A 93 2.94 -7.61 4.72
C PRO A 93 3.30 -6.46 5.67
N VAL A 94 2.79 -6.57 6.90
CA VAL A 94 3.01 -5.58 7.95
C VAL A 94 3.77 -6.17 9.14
N VAL A 95 4.30 -5.27 9.96
CA VAL A 95 4.86 -5.58 11.26
C VAL A 95 4.21 -4.69 12.31
N LEU A 96 3.97 -5.23 13.50
CA LEU A 96 3.56 -4.43 14.64
C LEU A 96 4.79 -3.73 15.24
N ASN A 97 4.73 -2.42 15.40
CA ASN A 97 5.68 -1.69 16.21
C ASN A 97 5.21 -1.69 17.67
N SER A 98 5.79 -2.54 18.50
CA SER A 98 5.40 -2.70 19.91
C SER A 98 5.55 -1.43 20.74
N ALA A 99 6.40 -0.48 20.35
CA ALA A 99 6.58 0.78 21.08
C ALA A 99 5.43 1.77 20.84
N THR A 100 4.85 1.76 19.63
CA THR A 100 3.76 2.67 19.24
C THR A 100 2.39 1.99 19.22
N GLY A 101 2.35 0.65 19.25
CA GLY A 101 1.14 -0.15 19.07
C GLY A 101 0.56 -0.07 17.66
N ARG A 102 1.27 0.53 16.69
CA ARG A 102 0.78 0.71 15.31
C ARG A 102 1.37 -0.32 14.37
N PHE A 103 0.60 -0.67 13.34
CA PHE A 103 1.12 -1.44 12.21
C PHE A 103 1.95 -0.55 11.29
N HIS A 104 3.03 -1.11 10.76
CA HIS A 104 3.89 -0.51 9.76
C HIS A 104 4.06 -1.49 8.62
N LEU A 105 4.26 -0.99 7.40
CA LEU A 105 4.74 -1.83 6.30
C LEU A 105 6.03 -2.53 6.71
N ASN A 106 6.22 -3.77 6.25
CA ASN A 106 7.47 -4.49 6.47
C ASN A 106 8.68 -3.62 6.04
N ASN A 107 9.76 -3.67 6.81
CA ASN A 107 11.00 -2.91 6.54
C ASN A 107 11.80 -3.47 5.36
N GLY A 108 11.47 -4.67 4.86
CA GLY A 108 12.07 -5.27 3.68
C GLY A 108 11.61 -4.58 2.38
N ARG A 109 12.47 -4.61 1.36
CA ARG A 109 12.08 -4.29 -0.01
C ARG A 109 11.42 -5.53 -0.61
N LEU A 110 10.11 -5.44 -0.85
CA LEU A 110 9.32 -6.54 -1.38
C LEU A 110 8.78 -6.19 -2.77
N ALA A 111 8.99 -7.09 -3.71
CA ALA A 111 8.42 -7.06 -5.05
C ALA A 111 7.15 -7.90 -5.11
N ARG A 112 6.42 -7.76 -6.22
CA ARG A 112 5.29 -8.63 -6.58
C ARG A 112 5.72 -10.09 -6.57
N GLY A 113 5.07 -10.89 -5.74
CA GLY A 113 5.22 -12.34 -5.72
C GLY A 113 4.34 -13.04 -6.76
N HIS A 114 4.14 -14.34 -6.56
CA HIS A 114 3.35 -15.18 -7.45
C HIS A 114 1.86 -15.28 -7.08
N ARG A 115 1.46 -14.64 -5.98
CA ARG A 115 0.11 -14.71 -5.43
C ARG A 115 -0.65 -13.42 -5.69
N ASP A 116 -1.93 -13.57 -5.98
CA ASP A 116 -2.91 -12.49 -6.00
C ASP A 116 -3.99 -12.77 -4.95
N ALA A 117 -4.65 -11.71 -4.47
CA ALA A 117 -5.71 -11.78 -3.47
C ALA A 117 -6.96 -11.04 -3.94
N ARG A 118 -8.11 -11.67 -3.73
CA ARG A 118 -9.43 -11.07 -3.94
C ARG A 118 -9.80 -10.23 -2.71
N LEU A 119 -10.14 -8.97 -2.94
CA LEU A 119 -10.54 -8.03 -1.90
C LEU A 119 -12.03 -8.22 -1.50
N PRO A 120 -12.40 -7.88 -0.26
CA PRO A 120 -13.80 -7.77 0.13
C PRO A 120 -14.46 -6.59 -0.60
N ALA A 121 -15.76 -6.74 -0.90
CA ALA A 121 -16.51 -5.82 -1.77
C ALA A 121 -16.53 -4.37 -1.25
N GLU A 122 -16.48 -4.18 0.06
CA GLU A 122 -16.43 -2.88 0.72
C GLU A 122 -15.18 -2.09 0.33
N LEU A 123 -14.05 -2.77 0.13
CA LEU A 123 -12.78 -2.13 -0.26
C LEU A 123 -12.73 -1.84 -1.76
N VAL A 124 -13.43 -2.63 -2.58
CA VAL A 124 -13.65 -2.31 -4.00
C VAL A 124 -14.38 -0.96 -4.14
N GLY A 125 -15.29 -0.66 -3.20
CA GLY A 125 -15.96 0.65 -3.10
C GLY A 125 -15.03 1.85 -2.92
N LEU A 126 -13.77 1.62 -2.51
CA LEU A 126 -12.73 2.66 -2.40
C LEU A 126 -11.99 2.92 -3.73
N GLY A 127 -12.40 2.27 -4.81
CA GLY A 127 -11.74 2.34 -6.13
C GLY A 127 -10.60 1.33 -6.31
N ALA A 128 -10.42 0.40 -5.37
CA ALA A 128 -9.53 -0.74 -5.54
C ALA A 128 -10.15 -1.76 -6.52
N PRO A 129 -9.35 -2.48 -7.31
CA PRO A 129 -9.85 -3.57 -8.14
C PRO A 129 -10.23 -4.79 -7.29
N ASP A 130 -11.08 -5.67 -7.83
CA ASP A 130 -11.53 -6.90 -7.15
C ASP A 130 -10.38 -7.82 -6.74
N VAL A 131 -9.32 -7.87 -7.55
CA VAL A 131 -8.14 -8.70 -7.34
C VAL A 131 -6.90 -7.84 -7.42
N VAL A 132 -6.04 -7.95 -6.40
CA VAL A 132 -4.78 -7.22 -6.30
C VAL A 132 -3.61 -8.20 -6.14
N PRO A 133 -2.42 -7.85 -6.65
CA PRO A 133 -1.22 -8.64 -6.41
C PRO A 133 -0.74 -8.52 -4.95
N ILE A 134 0.04 -9.51 -4.52
CA ILE A 134 0.72 -9.50 -3.21
C ILE A 134 2.20 -9.21 -3.43
N HIS A 135 2.75 -8.26 -2.68
CA HIS A 135 4.17 -7.93 -2.64
C HIS A 135 4.82 -8.61 -1.44
N ASP A 136 5.18 -9.88 -1.59
CA ASP A 136 5.77 -10.74 -0.56
C ASP A 136 7.09 -11.38 -0.99
N PHE A 137 7.63 -11.03 -2.17
CA PHE A 137 8.88 -11.58 -2.68
C PHE A 137 10.07 -10.68 -2.34
N PRO A 138 11.11 -11.16 -1.62
CA PRO A 138 12.30 -10.37 -1.30
C PRO A 138 13.07 -9.93 -2.55
N VAL A 139 13.60 -8.70 -2.53
CA VAL A 139 14.47 -8.13 -3.58
C VAL A 139 15.87 -7.89 -3.06
#